data_AF-A0A090W944-F1
#
_entry.id   AF-A0A090W944-F1
#
_cell.length_a   1.000
_cell.length_b   1.000
_cell.length_c   1.000
_cell.angle_alpha   90.00
_cell.angle_beta   90.00
_cell.angle_gamma   90.00
#
_symmetry.space_group_name_H-M   'P 1'
#
loop_
_entity.id
_entity.type
_entity.pdbx_description
1 polymer ?
#
loop_
_entity_poly.entity_id
_entity_poly.type
_entity_poly.pdbx_seq_one_letter_code
_entity_poly.pdbx_strand_id
1 'polypeptide(L)'
;MKPRILLIYTGGTIGMIKDPETGALKSFDFTELLFHIPELKQLDCQIETTSFDEPIDSSDMDLGYWKILGDIINAKYDDYHGFVVLHGSDTMSHTGSALSFMFENLTKPVILTGSQLPIGDLRTDAKENLITSIQLASEWDNDEL
;
A
#
# COMPACT_ATOMS: atom_id res chain seq x y z
N MET A 1 -22.82 1.77 -0.32
CA MET A 1 -21.87 2.90 -0.11
C MET A 1 -20.59 2.53 -0.84
N LYS A 2 -19.82 3.46 -1.42
CA LYS A 2 -18.54 3.06 -2.06
C LYS A 2 -17.56 2.62 -0.96
N PRO A 3 -16.88 1.46 -1.08
CA PRO A 3 -15.87 1.03 -0.12
C PRO A 3 -14.75 2.08 -0.05
N ARG A 4 -14.28 2.33 1.16
CA ARG A 4 -13.17 3.26 1.46
C ARG A 4 -11.91 2.46 1.69
N ILE A 5 -10.86 2.70 0.92
CA ILE A 5 -9.59 1.98 0.98
C ILE A 5 -8.50 2.94 1.43
N LEU A 6 -7.74 2.54 2.46
CA LEU A 6 -6.55 3.26 2.90
C LEU A 6 -5.31 2.63 2.28
N LEU A 7 -4.58 3.41 1.49
CA LEU A 7 -3.29 3.05 0.94
C LEU A 7 -2.18 3.58 1.87
N ILE A 8 -1.37 2.68 2.41
CA ILE A 8 -0.30 2.99 3.36
C ILE A 8 1.05 2.79 2.67
N TYR A 9 1.78 3.88 2.44
CA TYR A 9 3.11 3.83 1.86
C TYR A 9 4.20 3.71 2.92
N THR A 10 4.85 2.55 2.97
CA THR A 10 5.96 2.28 3.92
C THR A 10 7.34 2.46 3.27
N GLY A 11 7.40 2.49 1.93
CA GLY A 11 8.63 2.58 1.17
C GLY A 11 8.72 1.50 0.08
N GLY A 12 9.96 1.14 -0.28
CA GLY A 12 10.25 0.18 -1.33
C GLY A 12 10.08 0.70 -2.77
N THR A 13 10.53 -0.12 -3.71
CA THR A 13 10.62 0.20 -5.15
C THR A 13 9.28 0.63 -5.77
N ILE A 14 8.16 0.12 -5.28
CA ILE A 14 6.81 0.45 -5.79
C ILE A 14 6.46 1.93 -5.72
N GLY A 15 6.99 2.65 -4.73
CA GLY A 15 6.80 4.10 -4.60
C GLY A 15 7.95 4.92 -5.13
N MET A 16 8.79 4.38 -6.01
CA MET A 16 9.93 5.12 -6.56
C MET A 16 9.63 5.61 -7.98
N ILE A 17 10.14 6.80 -8.29
CA ILE A 17 10.22 7.36 -9.64
C ILE A 17 11.66 7.73 -9.97
N LYS A 18 12.03 7.60 -11.24
CA LYS A 18 13.33 8.08 -11.73
C LYS A 18 13.22 9.56 -12.07
N ASP A 19 14.14 10.34 -11.53
CA ASP A 19 14.36 11.70 -11.94
C ASP A 19 14.86 11.72 -13.40
N PRO A 20 14.17 12.41 -14.32
CA PRO A 20 14.50 12.36 -15.75
C PRO A 20 15.86 12.95 -16.11
N GLU A 21 16.38 13.88 -15.30
CA GLU A 21 17.64 14.58 -15.58
C GLU A 21 18.83 13.88 -14.96
N THR A 22 18.67 13.38 -13.73
CA THR A 22 19.76 12.79 -12.94
C THR A 22 19.77 11.27 -12.93
N GLY A 23 18.64 10.63 -13.29
CA GLY A 23 18.45 9.18 -13.21
C GLY A 23 18.33 8.63 -11.79
N ALA A 24 18.39 9.48 -10.77
CA ALA A 24 18.26 9.10 -9.37
C ALA A 24 16.82 8.67 -9.03
N LEU A 25 16.67 7.71 -8.11
CA LEU A 25 15.36 7.33 -7.59
C LEU A 25 14.92 8.33 -6.51
N LYS A 26 13.65 8.75 -6.59
CA LYS A 26 12.98 9.61 -5.61
C LYS A 26 11.66 8.98 -5.20
N SER A 27 11.21 9.27 -3.99
CA SER A 27 9.89 8.88 -3.51
C SER A 27 8.80 9.55 -4.36
N PHE A 28 7.80 8.75 -4.73
CA PHE A 28 6.61 9.17 -5.42
C PHE A 28 5.66 9.86 -4.44
N ASP A 29 5.10 11.00 -4.85
CA ASP A 29 4.06 11.67 -4.06
C ASP A 29 2.71 10.98 -4.31
N PHE A 30 2.32 10.13 -3.36
CA PHE A 30 1.04 9.42 -3.40
C PHE A 30 -0.18 10.35 -3.23
N THR A 31 0.00 11.63 -2.90
CA THR A 31 -1.06 12.64 -2.96
C THR A 31 -1.51 12.88 -4.40
N GLU A 32 -0.60 12.70 -5.37
CA GLU A 32 -0.86 12.83 -6.80
C GLU A 32 -1.14 11.47 -7.48
N LEU A 33 -1.41 10.42 -6.70
CA LEU A 33 -1.59 9.06 -7.22
C LEU A 33 -2.60 8.97 -8.36
N LEU A 34 -3.78 9.59 -8.20
CA LEU A 34 -4.85 9.58 -9.21
C LEU A 34 -4.52 10.40 -10.47
N PHE A 35 -3.52 11.30 -10.39
CA PHE A 35 -3.03 12.03 -11.55
C PHE A 35 -2.10 11.14 -12.40
N HIS A 36 -1.19 10.40 -11.75
CA HIS A 36 -0.25 9.53 -12.43
C HIS A 36 -0.82 8.17 -12.85
N ILE A 37 -1.86 7.70 -12.16
CA ILE A 37 -2.52 6.41 -12.42
C ILE A 37 -4.03 6.65 -12.52
N PRO A 38 -4.49 7.29 -13.62
CA PRO A 38 -5.91 7.60 -13.81
C PRO A 38 -6.80 6.36 -13.89
N GLU A 39 -6.23 5.17 -14.17
CA GLU A 39 -6.91 3.88 -14.18
C GLU A 39 -7.59 3.57 -12.83
N LEU A 40 -7.02 4.06 -11.71
CA LEU A 40 -7.61 3.89 -10.38
C LEU A 40 -9.00 4.54 -10.26
N LYS A 41 -9.34 5.53 -11.09
CA LYS A 41 -10.68 6.14 -11.13
C LYS A 41 -11.75 5.21 -11.68
N GLN A 42 -11.35 4.12 -12.34
CA GLN A 42 -12.26 3.10 -12.86
C GLN A 42 -12.67 2.09 -11.79
N LEU A 43 -11.95 2.04 -10.66
CA LEU A 43 -12.33 1.22 -9.51
C LEU A 43 -13.50 1.86 -8.77
N ASP A 44 -14.49 1.07 -8.39
CA ASP A 44 -15.68 1.56 -7.69
C ASP A 44 -15.45 1.72 -6.18
N CYS A 45 -14.38 2.42 -5.80
CA CYS A 45 -14.00 2.67 -4.41
C CYS A 45 -13.51 4.11 -4.20
N GLN A 46 -13.42 4.52 -2.93
CA GLN A 46 -12.73 5.73 -2.52
C GLN A 46 -11.34 5.35 -2.02
N ILE A 47 -10.31 6.02 -2.53
CA ILE A 47 -8.91 5.76 -2.16
C ILE A 47 -8.39 6.98 -1.41
N GLU A 48 -7.89 6.77 -0.20
CA GLU A 48 -7.13 7.76 0.56
C GLU A 48 -5.73 7.20 0.81
N THR A 49 -4.76 8.09 0.94
CA THR A 49 -3.35 7.72 1.08
C THR A 49 -2.77 8.26 2.39
N THR A 50 -1.86 7.50 2.98
CA THR A 50 -1.00 7.92 4.09
C THR A 50 0.37 7.28 3.90
N SER A 51 1.40 7.80 4.54
CA SER A 51 2.74 7.23 4.50
C SER A 51 3.38 7.19 5.88
N PHE A 52 4.49 6.47 5.99
CA PHE A 52 5.47 6.76 7.03
C PHE A 52 6.02 8.18 6.84
N ASP A 53 6.46 8.80 7.94
CA ASP A 53 7.11 10.12 7.90
C ASP A 53 8.36 10.06 7.02
N GLU A 54 9.13 8.97 7.15
CA GLU A 54 10.26 8.63 6.29
C GLU A 54 10.03 7.23 5.72
N PRO A 55 9.68 7.10 4.42
CA PRO A 55 9.60 5.81 3.76
C PRO A 55 10.96 5.10 3.75
N ILE A 56 10.97 3.80 4.03
CA ILE A 56 12.20 3.02 4.23
C ILE A 56 12.41 1.94 3.17
N ASP A 57 13.65 1.44 3.07
CA ASP A 57 13.90 0.18 2.41
C ASP A 57 13.34 -0.97 3.26
N SER A 58 12.76 -2.00 2.63
CA SER A 58 12.22 -3.14 3.37
C SER A 58 13.28 -3.90 4.16
N SER A 59 14.55 -3.85 3.75
CA SER A 59 15.65 -4.44 4.51
C SER A 59 15.91 -3.77 5.86
N ASP A 60 15.46 -2.53 6.05
CA ASP A 60 15.53 -1.78 7.32
C ASP A 60 14.26 -1.94 8.19
N MET A 61 13.27 -2.70 7.71
CA MET A 61 12.02 -2.95 8.43
C MET A 61 12.28 -3.78 9.69
N ASP A 62 11.74 -3.34 10.83
CA ASP A 62 11.93 -3.99 12.13
C ASP A 62 10.65 -3.99 12.99
N LEU A 63 10.76 -4.47 14.23
CA LEU A 63 9.66 -4.50 15.20
C LEU A 63 9.05 -3.11 15.46
N GLY A 64 9.87 -2.06 15.45
CA GLY A 64 9.43 -0.68 15.66
C GLY A 64 8.55 -0.20 14.52
N TYR A 65 8.98 -0.43 13.27
CA TYR A 65 8.19 -0.08 12.09
C TYR A 65 6.94 -0.94 11.94
N TRP A 66 6.97 -2.22 12.29
CA TRP A 66 5.76 -3.04 12.31
C TRP A 66 4.74 -2.52 13.32
N LYS A 67 5.20 -2.04 14.48
CA LYS A 67 4.32 -1.40 15.46
C LYS A 67 3.70 -0.12 14.89
N ILE A 68 4.48 0.73 14.24
CA ILE A 68 3.97 1.95 13.59
C ILE A 68 2.91 1.59 12.55
N LEU A 69 3.17 0.61 11.68
CA LEU A 69 2.21 0.14 10.69
C LEU A 69 0.94 -0.41 11.33
N GLY A 70 1.08 -1.20 12.39
CA GLY A 70 -0.04 -1.73 13.17
C GLY A 70 -0.88 -0.61 13.79
N ASP A 71 -0.22 0.39 14.38
CA ASP A 71 -0.87 1.55 15.00
C ASP A 71 -1.64 2.39 13.97
N ILE A 72 -1.11 2.59 12.75
CA ILE A 72 -1.80 3.28 11.65
C ILE A 72 -3.09 2.53 11.26
N ILE A 73 -2.99 1.23 11.01
CA ILE A 73 -4.14 0.40 10.61
C ILE A 73 -5.19 0.40 11.74
N ASN A 74 -4.77 0.19 12.98
CA ASN A 74 -5.66 0.14 14.15
C ASN A 74 -6.38 1.47 14.39
N ALA A 75 -5.67 2.60 14.31
CA ALA A 75 -6.25 3.93 14.50
C ALA A 75 -7.27 4.30 13.42
N LYS A 76 -7.21 3.66 12.25
CA LYS A 76 -8.09 3.89 11.11
C LYS A 76 -9.05 2.72 10.85
N TYR A 77 -9.06 1.71 11.72
CA TYR A 77 -9.69 0.43 11.41
C TYR A 77 -11.17 0.58 11.07
N ASP A 78 -11.90 1.40 11.82
CA ASP A 78 -13.35 1.59 11.66
C ASP A 78 -13.73 2.51 10.49
N ASP A 79 -12.82 3.39 10.06
CA ASP A 79 -13.09 4.40 9.02
C ASP A 79 -13.05 3.83 7.60
N TYR A 80 -12.33 2.73 7.39
CA TYR A 80 -12.09 2.11 6.09
C TYR A 80 -12.67 0.71 6.00
N HIS A 81 -12.89 0.24 4.77
CA HIS A 81 -13.39 -1.09 4.45
C HIS A 81 -12.24 -2.06 4.15
N GLY A 82 -11.07 -1.55 3.75
CA GLY A 82 -9.88 -2.34 3.49
C GLY A 82 -8.60 -1.49 3.49
N PHE A 83 -7.47 -2.16 3.60
CA PHE A 83 -6.14 -1.54 3.67
C PHE A 83 -5.22 -2.15 2.61
N VAL A 84 -4.45 -1.31 1.95
CA VAL A 84 -3.38 -1.74 1.04
C VAL A 84 -2.07 -1.15 1.53
N VAL A 85 -1.09 -2.00 1.84
CA VAL A 85 0.23 -1.61 2.33
C VAL A 85 1.23 -1.73 1.18
N LEU A 86 1.76 -0.60 0.73
CA LEU A 86 2.85 -0.54 -0.24
C LEU A 86 4.18 -0.72 0.48
N HIS A 87 4.88 -1.79 0.13
CA HIS A 87 6.05 -2.28 0.84
C HIS A 87 7.14 -2.78 -0.14
N GLY A 88 8.40 -2.73 0.28
CA GLY A 88 9.51 -3.35 -0.48
C GLY A 88 9.43 -4.88 -0.46
N SER A 89 9.86 -5.54 -1.53
CA SER A 89 9.68 -6.99 -1.70
C SER A 89 10.52 -7.85 -0.75
N ASP A 90 11.68 -7.36 -0.31
CA ASP A 90 12.72 -8.19 0.29
C ASP A 90 12.28 -8.81 1.62
N THR A 91 11.52 -8.06 2.41
CA THR A 91 11.02 -8.52 3.73
C THR A 91 9.50 -8.47 3.84
N MET A 92 8.76 -8.29 2.74
CA MET A 92 7.30 -8.22 2.75
C MET A 92 6.64 -9.43 3.42
N SER A 93 7.19 -10.62 3.20
CA SER A 93 6.72 -11.87 3.84
C SER A 93 6.89 -11.86 5.37
N HIS A 94 7.93 -11.21 5.89
CA HIS A 94 8.17 -11.08 7.32
C HIS A 94 7.16 -10.10 7.93
N THR A 95 6.96 -8.94 7.30
CA THR A 95 5.93 -7.98 7.71
C THR A 95 4.52 -8.60 7.67
N GLY A 96 4.18 -9.34 6.60
CA GLY A 96 2.91 -10.05 6.51
C GLY A 96 2.71 -11.07 7.64
N SER A 97 3.76 -11.82 7.98
CA SER A 97 3.74 -12.76 9.10
C SER A 97 3.56 -12.02 10.42
N ALA A 98 4.29 -10.93 10.67
CA ALA A 98 4.17 -10.13 11.88
C ALA A 98 2.76 -9.57 12.05
N LEU A 99 2.19 -8.95 11.00
CA LEU A 99 0.83 -8.40 11.04
C LEU A 99 -0.23 -9.48 11.29
N SER A 100 -0.06 -10.68 10.74
CA SER A 100 -1.00 -11.80 10.99
C SER A 100 -1.07 -12.23 12.45
N PHE A 101 0.00 -12.02 13.23
CA PHE A 101 0.01 -12.27 14.68
C PHE A 101 -0.38 -11.02 15.49
N MET A 102 -0.17 -9.82 14.96
CA MET A 102 -0.55 -8.57 15.63
C MET A 102 -2.06 -8.34 15.62
N PHE A 103 -2.75 -8.70 14.54
CA PHE A 103 -4.19 -8.51 14.38
C PHE A 103 -4.96 -9.79 14.64
N GLU A 104 -5.53 -9.92 15.83
CA GLU A 104 -6.50 -10.97 16.13
C GLU A 104 -7.89 -10.59 15.58
N ASN A 105 -8.62 -11.57 15.03
CA ASN A 105 -10.00 -11.42 14.56
C ASN A 105 -10.20 -10.32 13.49
N LEU A 106 -9.25 -10.20 12.56
CA LEU A 106 -9.33 -9.26 11.45
C LEU A 106 -10.57 -9.56 10.59
N THR A 107 -11.48 -8.58 10.45
CA THR A 107 -12.72 -8.68 9.64
C THR A 107 -12.70 -7.82 8.38
N LYS A 108 -11.55 -7.22 8.06
CA LYS A 108 -11.34 -6.32 6.92
C LYS A 108 -10.00 -6.67 6.27
N PRO A 109 -9.89 -6.68 4.93
CA PRO A 109 -8.67 -7.08 4.24
C PRO A 109 -7.53 -6.10 4.52
N VAL A 110 -6.35 -6.64 4.79
CA VAL A 110 -5.07 -5.92 4.82
C VAL A 110 -4.15 -6.57 3.79
N ILE A 111 -4.01 -5.94 2.63
CA ILE A 111 -3.27 -6.48 1.48
C ILE A 111 -1.88 -5.84 1.43
N LEU A 112 -0.82 -6.64 1.55
CA LEU A 112 0.55 -6.17 1.29
C LEU A 112 0.86 -6.33 -0.19
N THR A 113 1.46 -5.30 -0.78
CA THR A 113 1.86 -5.32 -2.18
C THR A 113 3.12 -4.49 -2.41
N GLY A 114 3.81 -4.79 -3.50
CA GLY A 114 5.08 -4.16 -3.86
C GLY A 114 5.37 -4.40 -5.34
N SER A 115 6.57 -4.06 -5.77
CA SER A 115 6.98 -4.25 -7.17
C SER A 115 8.47 -4.50 -7.29
N GLN A 116 8.84 -5.17 -8.38
CA GLN A 116 10.24 -5.32 -8.76
C GLN A 116 10.76 -4.09 -9.52
N LEU A 117 9.88 -3.36 -10.21
CA LEU A 117 10.24 -2.16 -10.96
C LEU A 117 9.55 -0.90 -10.41
N PRO A 118 10.20 0.27 -10.48
CA PRO A 118 9.62 1.54 -10.07
C PRO A 118 8.31 1.84 -10.79
N ILE A 119 7.37 2.53 -10.15
CA ILE A 119 6.06 2.85 -10.76
C ILE A 119 6.16 3.85 -11.91
N GLY A 120 7.23 4.64 -11.94
CA GLY A 120 7.56 5.55 -13.03
C GLY A 120 8.14 4.86 -14.28
N ASP A 121 8.53 3.59 -14.22
CA ASP A 121 9.11 2.89 -15.37
C ASP A 121 8.02 2.52 -16.40
N LEU A 122 8.37 2.59 -17.70
CA LEU A 122 7.44 2.31 -18.81
C LEU A 122 6.85 0.89 -18.74
N ARG A 123 7.68 -0.09 -18.39
CA ARG A 123 7.29 -1.50 -18.24
C ARG A 123 7.43 -1.88 -16.77
N THR A 124 6.43 -1.55 -15.99
CA THR A 124 6.44 -1.77 -14.54
C THR A 124 5.32 -2.73 -14.12
N ASP A 125 5.62 -3.59 -13.15
CA ASP A 125 4.64 -4.43 -12.45
C ASP A 125 3.89 -3.65 -11.35
N ALA A 126 4.42 -2.49 -10.92
CA ALA A 126 3.84 -1.67 -9.85
C ALA A 126 2.38 -1.27 -10.09
N LYS A 127 2.04 -0.88 -11.33
CA LYS A 127 0.68 -0.42 -11.67
C LYS A 127 -0.34 -1.56 -11.56
N GLU A 128 -0.03 -2.72 -12.16
CA GLU A 128 -0.91 -3.89 -12.12
C GLU A 128 -1.06 -4.41 -10.69
N ASN A 129 0.04 -4.52 -9.93
CA ASN A 129 0.02 -4.95 -8.54
C ASN A 129 -0.83 -4.00 -7.68
N LEU A 130 -0.68 -2.68 -7.85
CA LEU A 130 -1.45 -1.68 -7.11
C LEU A 130 -2.95 -1.76 -7.43
N ILE A 131 -3.32 -1.77 -8.72
CA ILE A 131 -4.72 -1.86 -9.16
C ILE A 131 -5.38 -3.13 -8.60
N THR A 132 -4.71 -4.27 -8.75
CA THR A 132 -5.20 -5.57 -8.25
C THR A 132 -5.38 -5.55 -6.74
N SER A 133 -4.42 -4.97 -6.00
CA SER A 133 -4.48 -4.93 -4.54
C SER A 133 -5.62 -4.05 -4.02
N ILE A 134 -5.86 -2.90 -4.66
CA ILE A 134 -6.99 -2.03 -4.31
C ILE A 134 -8.31 -2.71 -4.66
N GLN A 135 -8.39 -3.38 -5.82
CA GLN A 135 -9.58 -4.13 -6.19
C GLN A 135 -9.91 -5.21 -5.16
N LEU A 136 -8.95 -6.05 -4.79
CA LEU A 136 -9.11 -7.08 -3.75
C LEU A 136 -9.51 -6.49 -2.40
N ALA A 137 -8.93 -5.36 -2.00
CA ALA A 137 -9.29 -4.68 -0.75
C ALA A 137 -10.71 -4.08 -0.80
N SER A 138 -11.22 -3.76 -1.99
CA SER A 138 -12.54 -3.14 -2.21
C SER A 138 -13.69 -4.13 -2.43
N GLU A 139 -13.38 -5.38 -2.81
CA GLU A 139 -14.37 -6.43 -3.06
C GLU A 139 -14.82 -7.15 -1.77
N TRP A 140 -14.22 -6.85 -0.61
CA TRP A 140 -14.63 -7.42 0.66
C TRP A 140 -15.97 -6.84 1.12
N ASP A 141 -17.03 -7.64 1.00
CA ASP A 141 -18.37 -7.32 1.50
C ASP A 141 -18.66 -8.17 2.74
N ASN A 142 -18.95 -7.52 3.87
CA ASN A 142 -19.25 -8.18 5.15
C ASN A 142 -20.71 -8.67 5.24
N ASP A 143 -21.51 -8.48 4.18
CA ASP A 143 -22.94 -8.80 4.16
C ASP A 143 -23.27 -10.32 4.08
N GLU A 144 -22.25 -11.20 4.05
CA GLU A 144 -22.44 -12.67 3.97
C GLU A 144 -22.08 -13.48 5.24
N LEU A 145 -21.85 -12.86 6.41
CA LEU A 145 -21.57 -13.56 7.68
C LEU A 145 -22.58 -13.29 8.80
#